data_AF-A0A5C6Z0N0-F1
#
_entry.id   AF-A0A5C6Z0N0-F1
#
_cell.length_a   1.000
_cell.length_b   1.000
_cell.length_c   1.000
_cell.angle_alpha   90.00
_cell.angle_beta   90.00
_cell.angle_gamma   90.00
#
_symmetry.space_group_name_H-M   'P 1'
#
loop_
_entity.id
_entity.type
_entity.pdbx_description
1 polymer ?
#
loop_
_entity_poly.entity_id
_entity_poly.type
_entity_poly.pdbx_seq_one_letter_code
_entity_poly.pdbx_strand_id
1 'polypeptide(L)'
;MKTKILKFGMPLMAFLLAIVFAFATEKSGPIEEDTLITGYIQGTCQPVSVNCDITGSVVCQYGTKNVTRFKNGSNCHTFLYELMP
;
A
#
# COMPACT_ATOMS: atom_id res chain seq x y z
N MET A 1 14.61 42.77 28.96
CA MET A 1 14.31 42.32 27.58
C MET A 1 14.42 40.79 27.35
N LYS A 2 14.66 39.95 28.36
CA LYS A 2 14.93 38.50 28.16
C LYS A 2 13.70 37.57 28.06
N THR A 3 12.49 38.05 28.37
CA THR A 3 11.24 37.25 28.32
C THR A 3 10.47 37.36 27.01
N LYS A 4 10.83 38.31 26.14
CA LYS A 4 10.15 38.55 24.85
C LYS A 4 10.47 37.48 23.81
N ILE A 5 11.69 36.94 23.84
CA ILE A 5 12.19 35.94 22.90
C ILE A 5 11.52 34.57 23.14
N LEU A 6 11.30 34.22 24.42
CA LEU A 6 10.62 32.98 24.81
C LEU A 6 9.14 32.95 24.34
N LYS A 7 8.43 34.09 24.41
CA LYS A 7 7.04 34.20 23.98
C LYS A 7 6.85 34.17 22.46
N PHE A 8 7.87 34.55 21.68
CA PHE A 8 7.80 34.54 20.22
C PHE A 8 8.29 33.22 19.62
N GLY A 9 9.24 32.53 20.26
CA GLY A 9 9.74 31.23 19.80
C GLY A 9 8.79 30.06 20.10
N MET A 10 8.05 30.11 21.21
CA MET A 10 7.14 29.04 21.62
C MET A 10 6.01 28.73 20.62
N PRO A 11 5.28 29.71 20.05
CA PRO A 11 4.26 29.41 19.04
C PRO A 11 4.86 28.82 17.76
N LEU A 12 6.04 29.28 17.34
CA LEU A 12 6.68 28.82 16.11
C LEU A 12 7.10 27.34 16.21
N MET A 13 7.61 26.92 17.37
CA MET A 13 7.93 25.51 17.63
C MET A 13 6.68 24.62 17.69
N ALA A 14 5.57 25.11 18.24
CA ALA A 14 4.31 24.36 18.29
C ALA A 14 3.73 24.11 16.88
N PHE A 15 3.81 25.11 15.99
CA PHE A 15 3.41 24.94 14.59
C PHE A 15 4.28 23.92 13.85
N LEU A 16 5.60 23.96 14.05
CA LEU A 16 6.51 22.99 13.44
C LEU A 16 6.25 21.55 13.93
N LEU A 17 5.98 21.37 15.23
CA LEU A 17 5.67 20.05 15.78
C LEU A 17 4.34 19.51 15.23
N ALA A 18 3.30 20.34 15.10
CA ALA A 18 2.00 19.92 14.56
C ALA A 18 2.11 19.38 13.12
N ILE A 19 2.95 20.00 12.29
CA ILE A 19 3.20 19.55 10.91
C ILE A 19 3.85 18.18 10.91
N VAL A 20 4.88 17.95 11.73
CA VAL A 20 5.57 16.64 11.82
C VAL A 20 4.64 15.54 12.33
N PHE A 21 3.77 15.83 13.30
CA PHE A 21 2.80 14.85 13.79
C PHE A 21 1.73 14.48 12.75
N ALA A 22 1.38 15.37 11.82
CA ALA A 22 0.48 15.05 10.71
C ALA A 22 1.12 14.00 9.77
N PHE A 23 2.39 14.18 9.40
CA PHE A 23 3.13 13.23 8.56
C PHE A 23 3.50 11.94 9.30
N ALA A 24 3.60 11.94 10.63
CA ALA A 24 3.82 10.72 11.40
C ALA A 24 2.53 9.90 11.62
N THR A 25 1.36 10.53 11.45
CA THR A 25 0.03 9.90 11.63
C THR A 25 -0.53 9.29 10.37
N GLU A 26 0.13 9.43 9.22
CA GLU A 26 -0.11 8.59 8.05
C GLU A 26 0.41 7.17 8.33
N LYS A 27 -0.36 6.50 9.20
CA LYS A 27 -0.42 5.06 9.31
C LYS A 27 -0.94 4.62 7.96
N SER A 28 -0.07 3.98 7.18
CA SER A 28 -0.52 2.98 6.22
C SER A 28 -1.39 2.00 7.01
N GLY A 29 -2.70 2.23 7.00
CA GLY A 29 -3.65 1.37 7.70
C GLY A 29 -3.44 -0.08 7.25
N PRO A 30 -3.78 -1.06 8.10
CA PRO A 30 -3.87 -2.42 7.63
C PRO A 30 -4.82 -2.40 6.43
N ILE A 31 -4.26 -2.75 5.27
CA ILE A 31 -5.02 -3.14 4.08
C ILE A 31 -6.05 -4.14 4.61
N GLU A 32 -7.33 -3.80 4.55
CA GLU A 32 -8.40 -4.65 5.07
C GLU A 32 -8.16 -6.08 4.54
N GLU A 33 -8.21 -7.10 5.41
CA GLU A 33 -7.81 -8.49 5.09
C GLU A 33 -8.64 -9.15 3.96
N ASP A 34 -9.62 -8.43 3.41
CA ASP A 34 -10.44 -8.82 2.25
C ASP A 34 -10.42 -7.77 1.12
N THR A 35 -9.38 -6.93 1.00
CA THR A 35 -9.27 -6.09 -0.19
C THR A 35 -8.94 -6.95 -1.40
N LEU A 36 -9.96 -7.23 -2.23
CA LEU A 36 -9.79 -7.81 -3.56
C LEU A 36 -8.73 -7.02 -4.33
N ILE A 37 -7.52 -7.58 -4.47
CA ILE A 37 -6.47 -6.93 -5.23
C ILE A 37 -6.74 -7.13 -6.73
N THR A 38 -6.41 -6.12 -7.53
CA THR A 38 -6.47 -6.24 -8.99
C THR A 38 -5.30 -7.09 -9.46
N GLY A 39 -5.58 -8.33 -9.84
CA GLY A 39 -4.65 -9.24 -10.49
C GLY A 39 -4.74 -9.16 -12.01
N TYR A 40 -3.79 -9.78 -12.71
CA TYR A 40 -3.70 -9.76 -14.17
C TYR A 40 -3.52 -11.17 -14.72
N ILE A 41 -4.34 -11.54 -15.71
CA ILE A 41 -4.26 -12.86 -16.34
C ILE A 41 -2.91 -13.02 -17.05
N GLN A 42 -2.19 -14.10 -16.74
CA GLN A 42 -0.94 -14.43 -17.41
C GLN A 42 -1.16 -14.58 -18.93
N GLY A 43 -0.38 -13.83 -19.72
CA GLY A 43 -0.39 -13.87 -21.19
C GLY A 43 -1.26 -12.81 -21.87
N THR A 44 -2.39 -12.42 -21.27
CA THR A 44 -3.24 -11.33 -21.80
C THR A 44 -3.10 -10.03 -21.02
N CYS A 45 -2.53 -10.08 -19.81
CA CYS A 45 -2.44 -8.96 -18.88
C CYS A 45 -3.79 -8.24 -18.68
N GLN A 46 -4.89 -8.98 -18.78
CA GLN A 46 -6.22 -8.42 -18.56
C GLN A 46 -6.48 -8.32 -17.06
N PRO A 47 -6.95 -7.17 -16.54
CA PRO A 47 -7.21 -7.01 -15.12
C PRO A 47 -8.38 -7.89 -14.68
N VAL A 48 -8.25 -8.53 -13.54
CA VAL A 48 -9.28 -9.34 -12.88
C VAL A 48 -9.31 -8.98 -11.40
N SER A 49 -10.49 -9.04 -10.80
CA SER A 49 -10.64 -8.92 -9.34
C SER A 49 -10.60 -10.33 -8.74
N VAL A 50 -9.61 -10.58 -7.88
CA VAL A 50 -9.39 -11.86 -7.20
C VAL A 50 -8.88 -11.62 -5.78
N ASN A 51 -9.20 -12.53 -4.88
CA ASN A 51 -8.66 -12.52 -3.53
C ASN A 51 -7.32 -13.27 -3.52
N CYS A 52 -6.26 -12.60 -3.95
CA CYS A 52 -4.90 -13.12 -3.94
C CYS A 52 -4.00 -12.18 -3.12
N ASP A 53 -2.80 -12.64 -2.79
CA ASP A 53 -1.77 -11.86 -2.11
C ASP A 53 -0.42 -11.99 -2.86
N ILE A 54 0.51 -11.08 -2.57
CA ILE A 54 1.91 -11.17 -2.98
C ILE A 54 2.69 -12.22 -2.18
N THR A 55 2.15 -12.67 -1.03
CA THR A 55 2.74 -13.71 -0.18
C THR A 55 1.85 -14.95 -0.13
N GLY A 56 2.40 -16.12 -0.44
CA GLY A 56 1.69 -17.39 -0.32
C GLY A 56 2.50 -18.53 -0.95
N SER A 57 1.96 -19.75 -0.87
CA SER A 57 2.60 -20.96 -1.43
C SER A 57 1.93 -21.46 -2.71
N VAL A 58 0.63 -21.24 -2.88
CA VAL A 58 -0.14 -21.73 -4.04
C VAL A 58 -0.37 -20.57 -5.00
N VAL A 59 -0.06 -20.75 -6.28
CA VAL A 59 -0.27 -19.71 -7.31
C VAL A 59 -1.77 -19.46 -7.46
N CYS A 60 -2.15 -18.19 -7.38
CA CYS A 60 -3.54 -17.77 -7.53
C CYS A 60 -4.02 -17.95 -8.96
N GLN A 61 -5.22 -18.50 -9.13
CA GLN A 61 -5.81 -18.79 -10.43
C GLN A 61 -7.16 -18.09 -10.62
N TYR A 62 -7.41 -17.65 -11.84
CA TYR A 62 -8.71 -17.18 -12.28
C TYR A 62 -9.18 -18.10 -13.40
N GLY A 63 -10.07 -19.04 -13.04
CA GLY A 63 -10.46 -20.14 -13.92
C GLY A 63 -9.30 -21.12 -14.13
N THR A 64 -8.83 -21.27 -15.37
CA THR A 64 -7.70 -22.17 -15.73
C THR A 64 -6.38 -21.42 -15.94
N LYS A 65 -6.33 -20.13 -15.63
CA LYS A 65 -5.17 -19.26 -15.90
C LYS A 65 -4.61 -18.69 -14.61
N ASN A 66 -3.28 -18.60 -14.55
CA ASN A 66 -2.59 -18.01 -13.42
C ASN A 66 -2.76 -16.49 -13.39
N VAL A 67 -2.82 -15.95 -12.18
CA VAL A 67 -2.90 -14.51 -11.94
C VAL A 67 -1.53 -13.97 -11.56
N THR A 68 -1.20 -12.81 -12.10
CA THR A 68 0.07 -12.13 -11.92
C THR A 68 -0.15 -10.67 -11.52
N ARG A 69 0.88 -10.05 -10.97
CA ARG A 69 0.94 -8.62 -10.71
C ARG A 69 1.44 -7.89 -11.96
N PHE A 70 0.86 -6.73 -12.25
CA PHE A 70 1.37 -5.83 -13.28
C PHE A 70 2.60 -5.07 -12.78
N LYS A 71 3.74 -5.32 -13.41
CA LYS A 71 4.96 -4.52 -13.24
C LYS A 71 5.04 -3.54 -14.42
N ASN A 72 4.94 -2.26 -14.08
CA ASN A 72 4.91 -1.08 -14.96
C ASN A 72 5.45 -1.31 -16.40
N GLY A 73 4.61 -1.06 -17.41
CA GLY A 73 4.98 -1.03 -18.82
C GLY A 73 4.36 -2.13 -19.71
N SER A 74 4.39 -3.40 -19.27
CA SER A 74 3.81 -4.54 -20.04
C SER A 74 3.95 -5.89 -19.34
N ASN A 75 4.59 -5.95 -18.16
CA ASN A 75 5.09 -7.20 -17.61
C ASN A 75 4.11 -7.74 -16.55
N CYS A 76 3.22 -8.64 -16.96
CA CYS A 76 2.35 -9.41 -16.05
C CYS A 76 2.90 -10.85 -15.86
N HIS A 77 4.11 -10.94 -15.31
CA HIS A 77 4.83 -12.22 -15.13
C HIS A 77 5.08 -12.59 -13.67
N THR A 78 4.86 -11.67 -12.73
CA THR A 78 5.08 -11.94 -11.31
C THR A 78 3.84 -12.59 -10.73
N PHE A 79 3.89 -13.86 -10.35
CA PHE A 79 2.74 -14.57 -9.79
C PHE A 79 2.21 -13.94 -8.51
N LEU A 80 0.89 -13.96 -8.37
CA LEU A 80 0.20 -13.76 -7.10
C LEU A 80 -0.16 -15.14 -6.52
N TYR A 81 -0.37 -15.19 -5.22
CA TYR A 81 -0.60 -16.44 -4.48
C TYR A 81 -1.94 -16.39 -3.74
N GLU A 82 -2.54 -17.55 -3.51
CA GLU A 82 -3.72 -17.65 -2.64
C GLU A 82 -3.28 -17.51 -1.17
N LEU A 83 -4.07 -16.76 -0.41
CA LEU A 83 -3.98 -16.76 1.04
C LEU A 83 -4.43 -18.13 1.53
N MET A 84 -3.46 -18.94 1.96
CA MET A 84 -3.76 -20.18 2.67
C MET A 84 -4.26 -19.80 4.07
N PRO A 85 -5.44 -20.27 4.49
CA PRO A 85 -5.94 -20.03 5.84
C PRO A 85 -5.06 -20.68 6.92
#